data_AF-A0A522R8U8-F1
#
_entry.id   AF-A0A522R8U8-F1
#
_cell.length_a   1.000
_cell.length_b   1.000
_cell.length_c   1.000
_cell.angle_alpha   90.00
_cell.angle_beta   90.00
_cell.angle_gamma   90.00
#
_symmetry.space_group_name_H-M   'P 1'
#
loop_
_entity.id
_entity.type
_entity.pdbx_description
1 polymer ?
#
loop_
_entity_poly.entity_id
_entity_poly.type
_entity_poly.pdbx_seq_one_letter_code
_entity_poly.pdbx_strand_id
1 'polypeptide(L)'
;MLATVRNYDILCYQLRNNLYPQLDNPLKKELDRLSKDIKAIIVSGKKIQAQSLSMLGRIFNLRIKAIKWLASDDNFDYLQKLNEIIPQIEKINMNEKLEVLTENLLFALRCNQRVVESLLNNVEASSAGFSTAIAQLPEINYDQFLASLAFAIPDDEATQKIVDWTNSSLHIEFAMVAADIINDNNLKVSDKTINELAFLVADAAQEYAALATELGIIKSRSSKQSIANFSFDNSYVKEQQYLADLGLEDFAKNYSS
;
A
#
# COMPACT_ATOMS: atom_id res chain seq x y z
N MET A 1 19.40 -10.86 13.46
CA MET A 1 18.60 -9.88 14.22
C MET A 1 18.04 -8.93 13.18
N LEU A 2 16.85 -9.20 12.65
CA LEU A 2 16.20 -8.32 11.67
C LEU A 2 15.93 -7.00 12.38
N ALA A 3 16.53 -5.91 11.89
CA ALA A 3 16.23 -4.58 12.36
C ALA A 3 14.72 -4.37 12.38
N THR A 4 14.20 -3.71 13.41
CA THR A 4 12.78 -3.39 13.59
C THR A 4 12.21 -2.76 12.32
N VAL A 5 11.53 -3.52 11.47
CA VAL A 5 10.94 -2.97 10.24
C VAL A 5 9.67 -2.24 10.63
N ARG A 6 9.72 -0.90 10.67
CA ARG A 6 8.50 -0.10 10.59
C ARG A 6 8.06 -0.10 9.14
N ASN A 7 6.81 -0.48 8.92
CA ASN A 7 6.24 -0.41 7.59
C ASN A 7 5.81 1.02 7.29
N TYR A 8 6.41 1.61 6.24
CA TYR A 8 6.18 2.98 5.80
C TYR A 8 5.57 2.99 4.40
N ASP A 9 4.38 2.42 4.30
CA ASP A 9 3.62 2.40 3.05
C ASP A 9 2.89 3.73 2.83
N ILE A 10 2.39 3.93 1.61
CA ILE A 10 1.47 5.02 1.26
C ILE A 10 2.12 6.44 1.39
N LEU A 11 3.44 6.51 1.59
CA LEU A 11 4.17 7.76 1.75
C LEU A 11 4.08 8.69 0.53
N CYS A 12 4.13 8.20 -0.70
CA CYS A 12 3.99 9.00 -1.92
C CYS A 12 2.63 9.71 -1.96
N TYR A 13 1.55 9.05 -1.53
CA TYR A 13 0.23 9.67 -1.39
C TYR A 13 0.25 10.76 -0.31
N GLN A 14 0.83 10.46 0.85
CA GLN A 14 1.00 11.41 1.96
C GLN A 14 1.82 12.64 1.57
N LEU A 15 2.94 12.44 0.86
CA LEU A 15 3.78 13.51 0.35
C LEU A 15 3.01 14.42 -0.59
N ARG A 16 2.13 13.87 -1.42
CA ARG A 16 1.34 14.66 -2.37
C ARG A 16 0.24 15.47 -1.67
N ASN A 17 -0.46 14.88 -0.70
CA ASN A 17 -1.68 15.48 -0.17
C ASN A 17 -1.46 16.30 1.11
N ASN A 18 -0.56 15.86 1.98
CA ASN A 18 -0.42 16.44 3.31
C ASN A 18 0.90 17.18 3.50
N LEU A 19 1.97 16.74 2.83
CA LEU A 19 3.32 17.23 3.08
C LEU A 19 3.91 18.03 1.90
N TYR A 20 3.21 18.13 0.78
CA TYR A 20 3.70 18.78 -0.46
C TYR A 20 4.24 20.21 -0.25
N PRO A 21 3.59 21.08 0.54
CA PRO A 21 4.10 22.43 0.80
C PRO A 21 5.43 22.45 1.57
N GLN A 22 5.73 21.39 2.32
CA GLN A 22 6.89 21.27 3.19
C GLN A 22 8.09 20.63 2.48
N LEU A 23 7.88 20.05 1.29
CA LEU A 23 8.93 19.37 0.54
C LEU A 23 9.96 20.37 0.01
N ASP A 24 11.23 20.01 0.17
CA ASP A 24 12.35 20.69 -0.45
C ASP A 24 12.65 20.14 -1.87
N ASN A 25 13.56 20.82 -2.55
CA ASN A 25 14.09 20.41 -3.84
C ASN A 25 15.32 19.52 -3.53
N PRO A 26 15.34 18.19 -3.78
CA PRO A 26 14.86 17.50 -4.99
C PRO A 26 13.63 16.60 -4.83
N LEU A 27 13.18 16.29 -3.61
CA LEU A 27 12.09 15.33 -3.36
C LEU A 27 10.78 15.75 -4.04
N LYS A 28 10.48 17.05 -3.99
CA LYS A 28 9.33 17.65 -4.67
C LYS A 28 9.33 17.39 -6.19
N LYS A 29 10.48 17.53 -6.86
CA LYS A 29 10.61 17.28 -8.31
C LYS A 29 10.37 15.82 -8.67
N GLU A 30 10.84 14.90 -7.84
CA GLU A 30 10.65 13.47 -8.06
C GLU A 30 9.18 13.08 -7.89
N LEU A 31 8.51 13.64 -6.88
CA LEU A 31 7.06 13.48 -6.70
C LEU A 31 6.26 14.06 -7.87
N ASP A 32 6.57 15.27 -8.32
CA ASP A 32 5.92 15.89 -9.49
C ASP A 32 6.08 15.02 -10.74
N ARG A 33 7.28 14.45 -10.94
CA ARG A 33 7.56 13.54 -12.04
C ARG A 33 6.77 12.24 -11.91
N LEU A 34 6.70 11.66 -10.71
CA LEU A 34 5.90 10.48 -10.44
C LEU A 34 4.41 10.73 -10.77
N SER A 35 3.85 11.83 -10.27
CA SER A 35 2.46 12.20 -10.56
C SER A 35 2.20 12.41 -12.05
N LYS A 36 3.14 13.03 -12.77
CA LYS A 36 3.05 13.20 -14.23
C LYS A 36 3.06 11.85 -14.96
N ASP A 37 3.94 10.94 -14.56
CA ASP A 37 4.06 9.62 -15.20
C ASP A 37 2.82 8.76 -14.91
N ILE A 38 2.31 8.75 -13.67
CA ILE A 38 1.05 8.08 -13.31
C ILE A 38 -0.12 8.67 -14.09
N LYS A 39 -0.22 10.00 -14.18
CA LYS A 39 -1.23 10.67 -15.01
C LYS A 39 -1.16 10.21 -16.46
N ALA A 40 0.03 10.09 -17.03
CA ALA A 40 0.21 9.62 -18.41
C ALA A 40 -0.28 8.17 -18.58
N ILE A 41 -0.03 7.30 -17.60
CA ILE A 41 -0.50 5.91 -17.59
C ILE A 41 -2.02 5.84 -17.61
N ILE A 42 -2.69 6.52 -16.67
CA ILE A 42 -4.16 6.43 -16.50
C ILE A 42 -4.94 7.07 -17.66
N VAL A 43 -4.35 8.00 -18.41
CA VAL A 43 -4.99 8.58 -19.62
C VAL A 43 -4.62 7.83 -20.90
N SER A 44 -3.67 6.90 -20.87
CA SER A 44 -3.15 6.26 -22.08
C SER A 44 -4.13 5.28 -22.75
N GLY A 45 -5.15 4.83 -22.03
CA GLY A 45 -6.12 3.81 -22.48
C GLY A 45 -5.54 2.40 -22.64
N LYS A 46 -4.26 2.20 -22.29
CA LYS A 46 -3.59 0.89 -22.28
C LYS A 46 -3.83 0.18 -20.94
N LYS A 47 -3.56 -1.13 -20.90
CA LYS A 47 -3.71 -1.95 -19.68
C LYS A 47 -2.86 -1.39 -18.53
N ILE A 48 -3.52 -1.08 -17.41
CA ILE A 48 -2.89 -0.51 -16.21
C ILE A 48 -1.93 -1.49 -15.57
N GLN A 49 -2.30 -2.77 -15.44
CA GLN A 49 -1.51 -3.79 -14.76
C GLN A 49 -0.09 -3.92 -15.33
N ALA A 50 0.07 -3.93 -16.66
CA ALA A 50 1.40 -4.01 -17.28
C ALA A 50 2.23 -2.74 -17.08
N GLN A 51 1.58 -1.58 -17.00
CA GLN A 51 2.27 -0.29 -16.84
C GLN A 51 2.63 0.00 -15.37
N SER A 52 1.79 -0.41 -14.43
CA SER A 52 2.04 -0.24 -13.00
C SER A 52 3.30 -1.00 -12.56
N LEU A 53 3.59 -2.17 -13.16
CA LEU A 53 4.85 -2.90 -12.95
C LEU A 53 6.09 -2.03 -13.25
N SER A 54 6.06 -1.24 -14.32
CA SER A 54 7.16 -0.34 -14.67
C SER A 54 7.32 0.85 -13.72
N MET A 55 6.33 1.10 -12.86
CA MET A 55 6.34 2.18 -11.89
C MET A 55 6.85 1.75 -10.51
N LEU A 56 6.89 0.44 -10.21
CA LEU A 56 7.26 -0.08 -8.89
C LEU A 56 8.61 0.48 -8.42
N GLY A 57 9.63 0.40 -9.27
CA GLY A 57 10.95 0.91 -8.92
C GLY A 57 10.98 2.42 -8.64
N ARG A 58 10.15 3.21 -9.33
CA ARG A 58 10.06 4.66 -9.09
C ARG A 58 9.37 4.98 -7.78
N ILE A 59 8.27 4.29 -7.50
CA ILE A 59 7.52 4.45 -6.25
C ILE A 59 8.39 4.02 -5.07
N PHE A 60 9.08 2.89 -5.19
CA PHE A 60 9.99 2.39 -4.17
C PHE A 60 11.10 3.41 -3.88
N ASN A 61 11.79 3.89 -4.92
CA ASN A 61 12.87 4.85 -4.75
C ASN A 61 12.37 6.14 -4.06
N LEU A 62 11.21 6.65 -4.46
CA LEU A 62 10.63 7.83 -3.84
C LEU A 62 10.25 7.56 -2.38
N ARG A 63 9.67 6.40 -2.08
CA ARG A 63 9.32 5.96 -0.72
C ARG A 63 10.56 5.92 0.17
N ILE A 64 11.69 5.34 -0.27
CA ILE A 64 12.93 5.31 0.51
C ILE A 64 13.46 6.71 0.81
N LYS A 65 13.43 7.62 -0.17
CA LYS A 65 13.80 9.03 0.05
C LYS A 65 12.86 9.73 1.03
N ALA A 66 11.55 9.48 0.91
CA ALA A 66 10.54 10.01 1.80
C ALA A 66 10.77 9.55 3.25
N ILE A 67 11.04 8.26 3.47
CA ILE A 67 11.37 7.70 4.78
C ILE A 67 12.57 8.40 5.40
N LYS A 68 13.64 8.62 4.63
CA LYS A 68 14.84 9.31 5.11
C LYS A 68 14.57 10.78 5.47
N TRP A 69 13.82 11.47 4.62
CA TRP A 69 13.43 12.85 4.86
C TRP A 69 12.59 12.96 6.14
N LEU A 70 11.60 12.08 6.31
CA LEU A 70 10.75 12.01 7.50
C LEU A 70 11.50 11.58 8.76
N ALA A 71 12.49 10.70 8.64
CA ALA A 71 13.32 10.29 9.78
C ALA A 71 14.21 11.42 10.33
N SER A 72 14.34 12.52 9.58
CA SER A 72 15.02 13.74 10.04
C SER A 72 14.08 14.68 10.83
N ASP A 73 12.78 14.38 10.89
CA ASP A 73 11.78 15.10 11.68
C ASP A 73 11.44 14.30 12.96
N ASP A 74 11.86 14.82 14.11
CA ASP A 74 11.69 14.16 15.41
C ASP A 74 10.21 13.96 15.83
N ASN A 75 9.25 14.62 15.16
CA ASN A 75 7.82 14.58 15.53
C ASN A 75 6.93 13.75 14.58
N PHE A 76 7.49 12.99 13.65
CA PHE A 76 6.68 12.23 12.69
C PHE A 76 6.05 10.96 13.31
N ASP A 77 4.76 11.01 13.63
CA ASP A 77 3.95 9.85 14.00
C ASP A 77 3.26 9.23 12.78
N TYR A 78 3.82 8.12 12.29
CA TYR A 78 3.31 7.41 11.12
C TYR A 78 1.89 6.83 11.31
N LEU A 79 1.55 6.33 12.51
CA LEU A 79 0.22 5.75 12.74
C LEU A 79 -0.86 6.83 12.73
N GLN A 80 -0.57 7.95 13.38
CA GLN A 80 -1.47 9.11 13.34
C GLN A 80 -1.69 9.56 11.89
N LYS A 81 -0.60 9.63 11.11
CA LYS A 81 -0.67 10.03 9.69
C LYS A 81 -1.45 9.02 8.85
N LEU A 82 -1.35 7.72 9.10
CA LEU A 82 -2.14 6.70 8.41
C LEU A 82 -3.65 6.88 8.66
N ASN A 83 -4.04 7.15 9.91
CA ASN A 83 -5.43 7.39 10.28
C ASN A 83 -6.01 8.67 9.63
N GLU A 84 -5.16 9.66 9.34
CA GLU A 84 -5.56 10.88 8.62
C GLU A 84 -5.87 10.62 7.14
N ILE A 85 -5.47 9.48 6.55
CA ILE A 85 -5.70 9.14 5.13
C ILE A 85 -7.13 8.69 4.88
N ILE A 86 -7.72 7.90 5.79
CA ILE A 86 -9.04 7.29 5.59
C ILE A 86 -10.09 8.35 5.22
N PRO A 87 -10.23 9.47 5.96
CA PRO A 87 -11.19 10.52 5.59
C PRO A 87 -10.89 11.22 4.25
N GLN A 88 -9.65 11.16 3.76
CA GLN A 88 -9.28 11.74 2.46
C GLN A 88 -9.74 10.83 1.33
N ILE A 89 -9.57 9.52 1.48
CA ILE A 89 -10.06 8.52 0.53
C ILE A 89 -11.59 8.49 0.52
N GLU A 90 -12.25 8.57 1.68
CA GLU A 90 -13.72 8.65 1.74
C GLU A 90 -14.29 9.84 0.95
N LYS A 91 -13.58 10.97 0.88
CA LYS A 91 -14.00 12.13 0.06
C LYS A 91 -13.95 11.86 -1.44
N ILE A 92 -13.12 10.93 -1.91
CA ILE A 92 -13.07 10.52 -3.32
C ILE A 92 -14.41 9.86 -3.73
N ASN A 93 -15.10 9.21 -2.78
CA ASN A 93 -16.42 8.60 -3.01
C ASN A 93 -17.53 9.60 -3.37
N MET A 94 -17.29 10.91 -3.24
CA MET A 94 -18.23 11.93 -3.73
C MET A 94 -18.41 11.87 -5.26
N ASN A 95 -17.49 11.20 -5.97
CA ASN A 95 -17.65 10.85 -7.37
C ASN A 95 -18.15 9.41 -7.49
N GLU A 96 -19.44 9.22 -7.82
CA GLU A 96 -20.07 7.89 -7.97
C GLU A 96 -19.29 6.96 -8.90
N LYS A 97 -18.60 7.52 -9.89
CA LYS A 97 -17.76 6.73 -10.82
C LYS A 97 -16.58 6.03 -10.14
N LEU A 98 -16.13 6.56 -9.01
CA LEU A 98 -14.97 6.08 -8.26
C LEU A 98 -15.37 5.23 -7.05
N GLU A 99 -16.65 4.93 -6.84
CA GLU A 99 -17.15 4.23 -5.65
C GLU A 99 -16.42 2.90 -5.42
N VAL A 100 -16.43 2.00 -6.41
CA VAL A 100 -15.76 0.69 -6.31
C VAL A 100 -14.26 0.82 -6.09
N LEU A 101 -13.61 1.75 -6.78
CA LEU A 101 -12.19 2.04 -6.57
C LEU A 101 -11.94 2.52 -5.14
N THR A 102 -12.80 3.39 -4.62
CA THR A 102 -12.68 3.96 -3.28
C THR A 102 -12.85 2.89 -2.20
N GLU A 103 -13.85 2.02 -2.33
CA GLU A 103 -14.04 0.89 -1.40
C GLU A 103 -12.82 -0.05 -1.39
N ASN A 104 -12.25 -0.36 -2.57
CA ASN A 104 -11.06 -1.21 -2.62
C ASN A 104 -9.80 -0.52 -2.06
N LEU A 105 -9.70 0.81 -2.17
CA LEU A 105 -8.63 1.58 -1.51
C LEU A 105 -8.81 1.59 0.01
N LEU A 106 -10.04 1.75 0.52
CA LEU A 106 -10.33 1.66 1.95
C LEU A 106 -10.02 0.26 2.50
N PHE A 107 -10.36 -0.79 1.75
CA PHE A 107 -9.97 -2.15 2.08
C PHE A 107 -8.44 -2.30 2.17
N ALA A 108 -7.71 -1.80 1.17
CA ALA A 108 -6.25 -1.82 1.17
C ALA A 108 -5.64 -1.09 2.37
N LEU A 109 -6.20 0.07 2.74
CA LEU A 109 -5.80 0.82 3.93
C LEU A 109 -6.03 0.02 5.23
N ARG A 110 -7.18 -0.66 5.37
CA ARG A 110 -7.45 -1.53 6.52
C ARG A 110 -6.44 -2.69 6.60
N CYS A 111 -6.13 -3.33 5.47
CA CYS A 111 -5.07 -4.35 5.41
C CYS A 111 -3.72 -3.79 5.83
N ASN A 112 -3.36 -2.59 5.35
CA ASN A 112 -2.13 -1.92 5.73
C ASN A 112 -2.06 -1.65 7.23
N GLN A 113 -3.12 -1.07 7.79
CA GLN A 113 -3.22 -0.77 9.22
C GLN A 113 -2.99 -2.02 10.07
N ARG A 114 -3.64 -3.15 9.74
CA ARG A 114 -3.45 -4.43 10.46
C ARG A 114 -2.00 -4.90 10.46
N VAL A 115 -1.31 -4.74 9.34
CA VAL A 115 0.12 -5.10 9.22
C VAL A 115 0.98 -4.17 10.07
N VAL A 116 0.78 -2.86 9.97
CA VAL A 116 1.52 -1.85 10.74
C VAL A 116 1.33 -2.07 12.24
N GLU A 117 0.09 -2.25 12.70
CA GLU A 117 -0.23 -2.55 14.10
C GLU A 117 0.47 -3.83 14.57
N SER A 118 0.48 -4.89 13.75
CA SER A 118 1.15 -6.14 14.10
C SER A 118 2.66 -5.97 14.21
N LEU A 119 3.29 -5.20 13.32
CA LEU A 119 4.71 -4.88 13.39
C LEU A 119 5.05 -4.07 14.64
N LEU A 120 4.23 -3.09 15.01
CA LEU A 120 4.46 -2.26 16.20
C LEU A 120 4.26 -3.05 17.50
N ASN A 121 3.25 -3.90 17.58
CA ASN A 121 2.99 -4.75 18.75
C ASN A 121 4.09 -5.79 19.00
N ASN A 122 4.85 -6.16 17.97
CA ASN A 122 5.97 -7.09 18.08
C ASN A 122 7.31 -6.38 18.39
N VAL A 123 7.33 -5.05 18.48
CA VAL A 123 8.55 -4.25 18.62
C VAL A 123 8.55 -3.51 19.96
N GLU A 124 9.35 -3.99 20.92
CA GLU A 124 9.66 -3.29 22.20
C GLU A 124 10.64 -2.10 22.03
N ALA A 125 10.77 -1.52 20.83
CA ALA A 125 11.84 -0.57 20.54
C ALA A 125 11.48 0.88 20.88
N SER A 126 12.33 1.51 21.68
CA SER A 126 12.35 2.96 21.91
C SER A 126 12.39 3.72 20.57
N SER A 127 11.43 4.62 20.34
CA SER A 127 11.30 5.41 19.11
C SER A 127 12.56 6.18 18.70
N ALA A 128 13.37 6.63 19.66
CA ALA A 128 14.55 7.46 19.43
C ALA A 128 15.72 6.75 18.70
N GLY A 129 15.91 5.44 18.91
CA GLY A 129 17.01 4.70 18.27
C GLY A 129 16.77 4.39 16.79
N PHE A 130 15.49 4.32 16.40
CA PHE A 130 15.08 3.89 15.07
C PHE A 130 15.20 4.99 14.01
N SER A 131 14.78 6.22 14.32
CA SER A 131 14.91 7.37 13.41
C SER A 131 16.38 7.64 13.07
N THR A 132 17.26 7.58 14.08
CA THR A 132 18.71 7.74 13.91
C THR A 132 19.31 6.65 13.00
N ALA A 133 18.86 5.39 13.15
CA ALA A 133 19.33 4.29 12.31
C ALA A 133 18.89 4.43 10.85
N ILE A 134 17.63 4.84 10.60
CA ILE A 134 17.11 5.06 9.25
C ILE A 134 17.84 6.19 8.53
N ALA A 135 18.08 7.32 9.21
CA ALA A 135 18.75 8.47 8.63
C ALA A 135 20.16 8.13 8.11
N GLN A 136 20.81 7.13 8.73
CA GLN A 136 22.16 6.67 8.38
C GLN A 136 22.19 5.57 7.31
N LEU A 137 21.05 4.98 6.93
CA LEU A 137 21.03 3.94 5.90
C LEU A 137 21.47 4.51 4.54
N PRO A 138 22.17 3.75 3.69
CA PRO A 138 22.46 4.16 2.32
C PRO A 138 21.17 4.35 1.52
N GLU A 139 21.17 5.28 0.56
CA GLU A 139 20.06 5.39 -0.38
C GLU A 139 20.17 4.22 -1.35
N ILE A 140 19.24 3.26 -1.25
CA ILE A 140 19.15 2.11 -2.15
C ILE A 140 18.01 2.33 -3.13
N ASN A 141 18.23 1.97 -4.39
CA ASN A 141 17.17 1.88 -5.37
C ASN A 141 16.55 0.48 -5.39
N TYR A 142 15.45 0.32 -6.12
CA TYR A 142 14.71 -0.92 -6.20
C TYR A 142 15.53 -2.11 -6.71
N ASP A 143 16.34 -1.94 -7.75
CA ASP A 143 17.20 -3.02 -8.27
C ASP A 143 18.26 -3.43 -7.24
N GLN A 144 18.83 -2.46 -6.52
CA GLN A 144 19.76 -2.72 -5.42
C GLN A 144 19.09 -3.42 -4.25
N PHE A 145 17.83 -3.09 -3.95
CA PHE A 145 17.02 -3.79 -2.95
C PHE A 145 16.81 -5.26 -3.34
N LEU A 146 16.37 -5.52 -4.57
CA LEU A 146 16.19 -6.89 -5.08
C LEU A 146 17.50 -7.69 -5.03
N ALA A 147 18.60 -7.11 -5.50
CA ALA A 147 19.91 -7.74 -5.43
C ALA A 147 20.33 -8.04 -3.98
N SER A 148 20.09 -7.09 -3.07
CA SER A 148 20.44 -7.26 -1.65
C SER A 148 19.66 -8.40 -1.00
N LEU A 149 18.37 -8.55 -1.31
CA LEU A 149 17.57 -9.68 -0.82
C LEU A 149 18.10 -11.02 -1.34
N ALA A 150 18.37 -11.11 -2.64
CA ALA A 150 18.88 -12.33 -3.27
C ALA A 150 20.24 -12.78 -2.69
N PHE A 151 21.07 -11.84 -2.23
CA PHE A 151 22.34 -12.18 -1.55
C PHE A 151 22.17 -12.45 -0.05
N ALA A 152 21.20 -11.82 0.60
CA ALA A 152 21.01 -11.93 2.05
C ALA A 152 20.23 -13.17 2.46
N ILE A 153 19.34 -13.67 1.61
CA ILE A 153 18.42 -14.77 1.90
C ILE A 153 18.73 -15.93 0.95
N PRO A 154 19.31 -17.05 1.45
CA PRO A 154 19.65 -18.20 0.60
C PRO A 154 18.45 -18.98 0.06
N ASP A 155 17.24 -18.69 0.55
CA ASP A 155 15.99 -19.32 0.15
C ASP A 155 15.26 -18.45 -0.88
N ASP A 156 15.20 -18.93 -2.11
CA ASP A 156 14.55 -18.24 -3.24
C ASP A 156 13.05 -18.04 -2.99
N GLU A 157 12.36 -18.98 -2.34
CA GLU A 157 10.93 -18.87 -2.05
C GLU A 157 10.66 -17.75 -1.05
N ALA A 158 11.42 -17.73 0.06
CA ALA A 158 11.31 -16.67 1.06
C ALA A 158 11.67 -15.30 0.47
N THR A 159 12.69 -15.24 -0.40
CA THR A 159 13.08 -14.03 -1.12
C THR A 159 11.94 -13.51 -1.98
N GLN A 160 11.34 -14.39 -2.80
CA GLN A 160 10.24 -14.04 -3.68
C GLN A 160 9.02 -13.53 -2.89
N LYS A 161 8.68 -14.17 -1.77
CA LYS A 161 7.59 -13.70 -0.90
C LYS A 161 7.80 -12.28 -0.36
N ILE A 162 9.03 -11.90 0.00
CA ILE A 162 9.35 -10.54 0.47
C ILE A 162 9.24 -9.54 -0.69
N VAL A 163 9.71 -9.94 -1.88
CA VAL A 163 9.60 -9.12 -3.10
C VAL A 163 8.14 -8.89 -3.46
N ASP A 164 7.34 -9.94 -3.50
CA ASP A 164 5.91 -9.86 -3.82
C ASP A 164 5.17 -9.02 -2.78
N TRP A 165 5.45 -9.23 -1.49
CA TRP A 165 4.86 -8.44 -0.41
C TRP A 165 5.19 -6.94 -0.55
N THR A 166 6.44 -6.63 -0.90
CA THR A 166 6.87 -5.25 -1.19
C THR A 166 6.14 -4.70 -2.41
N ASN A 167 6.03 -5.47 -3.49
CA ASN A 167 5.38 -5.06 -4.73
C ASN A 167 3.88 -4.82 -4.56
N SER A 168 3.19 -5.68 -3.82
CA SER A 168 1.77 -5.48 -3.51
C SER A 168 1.58 -4.15 -2.75
N SER A 169 2.46 -3.82 -1.79
CA SER A 169 2.40 -2.52 -1.10
C SER A 169 2.62 -1.31 -2.05
N LEU A 170 3.51 -1.46 -3.04
CA LEU A 170 3.80 -0.42 -4.03
C LEU A 170 2.65 -0.25 -5.03
N HIS A 171 1.96 -1.33 -5.38
CA HIS A 171 0.75 -1.31 -6.21
C HIS A 171 -0.41 -0.61 -5.51
N ILE A 172 -0.61 -0.82 -4.21
CA ILE A 172 -1.58 -0.08 -3.41
C ILE A 172 -1.29 1.42 -3.49
N GLU A 173 -0.03 1.80 -3.26
CA GLU A 173 0.39 3.19 -3.29
C GLU A 173 0.24 3.83 -4.68
N PHE A 174 0.55 3.08 -5.75
CA PHE A 174 0.28 3.50 -7.13
C PHE A 174 -1.20 3.83 -7.33
N ALA A 175 -2.09 2.92 -6.94
CA ALA A 175 -3.54 3.09 -7.13
C ALA A 175 -4.09 4.27 -6.32
N MET A 176 -3.58 4.48 -5.11
CA MET A 176 -3.94 5.63 -4.27
C MET A 176 -3.54 6.97 -4.92
N VAL A 177 -2.30 7.08 -5.41
CA VAL A 177 -1.85 8.29 -6.12
C VAL A 177 -2.62 8.49 -7.43
N ALA A 178 -2.96 7.40 -8.13
CA ALA A 178 -3.78 7.47 -9.34
C ALA A 178 -5.20 7.99 -9.05
N ALA A 179 -5.89 7.43 -8.06
CA ALA A 179 -7.23 7.84 -7.67
C ALA A 179 -7.28 9.32 -7.26
N ASP A 180 -6.29 9.75 -6.49
CA ASP A 180 -6.09 11.13 -6.09
C ASP A 180 -5.91 12.08 -7.28
N ILE A 181 -5.04 11.72 -8.24
CA ILE A 181 -4.85 12.48 -9.49
C ILE A 181 -6.15 12.59 -10.29
N ILE A 182 -6.94 11.51 -10.34
CA ILE A 182 -8.24 11.50 -11.04
C ILE A 182 -9.19 12.51 -10.40
N ASN A 183 -9.31 12.46 -9.06
CA ASN A 183 -10.18 13.32 -8.29
C ASN A 183 -9.75 14.79 -8.34
N ASP A 184 -8.51 15.11 -7.95
CA ASP A 184 -8.00 16.48 -7.84
C ASP A 184 -8.02 17.25 -9.16
N ASN A 185 -7.71 16.57 -10.27
CA ASN A 185 -7.69 17.21 -11.58
C ASN A 185 -9.03 17.13 -12.32
N ASN A 186 -10.07 16.54 -11.71
CA ASN A 186 -11.32 16.17 -12.40
C ASN A 186 -11.05 15.49 -13.76
N LEU A 187 -10.11 14.56 -13.75
CA LEU A 187 -9.55 13.96 -14.96
C LEU A 187 -10.58 13.01 -15.58
N LYS A 188 -10.88 13.23 -16.87
CA LYS A 188 -11.74 12.32 -17.64
C LYS A 188 -10.97 11.04 -17.97
N VAL A 189 -11.17 10.02 -17.15
CA VAL A 189 -10.59 8.68 -17.32
C VAL A 189 -11.69 7.70 -17.71
N SER A 190 -11.36 6.69 -18.53
CA SER A 190 -12.32 5.68 -18.98
C SER A 190 -12.76 4.76 -17.82
N ASP A 191 -13.99 4.26 -17.87
CA ASP A 191 -14.56 3.35 -16.87
C ASP A 191 -13.71 2.08 -16.77
N LYS A 192 -13.24 1.58 -17.92
CA LYS A 192 -12.32 0.46 -18.00
C LYS A 192 -11.05 0.71 -17.17
N THR A 193 -10.43 1.88 -17.28
CA THR A 193 -9.23 2.22 -16.53
C THR A 193 -9.50 2.30 -15.03
N ILE A 194 -10.64 2.86 -14.62
CA ILE A 194 -11.04 2.93 -13.21
C ILE A 194 -11.27 1.53 -12.65
N ASN A 195 -11.95 0.66 -13.40
CA ASN A 195 -12.15 -0.74 -13.01
C ASN A 195 -10.81 -1.49 -12.93
N GLU A 196 -9.90 -1.30 -13.89
CA GLU A 196 -8.56 -1.89 -13.83
C GLU A 196 -7.76 -1.42 -12.61
N LEU A 197 -7.89 -0.15 -12.20
CA LEU A 197 -7.30 0.34 -10.94
C LEU A 197 -7.95 -0.29 -9.71
N ALA A 198 -9.28 -0.45 -9.73
CA ALA A 198 -10.03 -1.04 -8.62
C ALA A 198 -9.65 -2.51 -8.40
N PHE A 199 -9.51 -3.29 -9.48
CA PHE A 199 -9.03 -4.67 -9.41
C PHE A 199 -7.57 -4.73 -8.97
N LEU A 200 -6.70 -3.88 -9.54
CA LEU A 200 -5.29 -3.84 -9.17
C LEU A 200 -5.08 -3.65 -7.67
N VAL A 201 -5.81 -2.71 -7.05
CA VAL A 201 -5.64 -2.45 -5.62
C VAL A 201 -6.29 -3.50 -4.73
N ALA A 202 -7.40 -4.12 -5.15
CA ALA A 202 -7.99 -5.24 -4.45
C ALA A 202 -7.07 -6.46 -4.43
N ASP A 203 -6.55 -6.86 -5.60
CA ASP A 203 -5.63 -7.99 -5.75
C ASP A 203 -4.36 -7.75 -4.91
N ALA A 204 -3.78 -6.55 -5.03
CA ALA A 204 -2.60 -6.17 -4.26
C ALA A 204 -2.87 -6.17 -2.74
N ALA A 205 -4.04 -5.71 -2.28
CA ALA A 205 -4.38 -5.71 -0.87
C ALA A 205 -4.55 -7.13 -0.29
N GLN A 206 -5.16 -8.04 -1.07
CA GLN A 206 -5.32 -9.43 -0.69
C GLN A 206 -3.96 -10.15 -0.61
N GLU A 207 -3.14 -10.00 -1.65
CA GLU A 207 -1.80 -10.58 -1.71
C GLU A 207 -0.90 -10.04 -0.59
N TYR A 208 -0.93 -8.72 -0.37
CA TYR A 208 -0.19 -8.06 0.71
C TYR A 208 -0.54 -8.63 2.09
N ALA A 209 -1.83 -8.80 2.39
CA ALA A 209 -2.29 -9.35 3.66
C ALA A 209 -1.98 -10.85 3.81
N ALA A 210 -2.11 -11.63 2.73
CA ALA A 210 -1.80 -13.04 2.70
C ALA A 210 -0.30 -13.27 2.97
N LEU A 211 0.56 -12.59 2.22
CA LEU A 211 2.01 -12.68 2.39
C LEU A 211 2.45 -12.19 3.77
N ALA A 212 1.84 -11.13 4.32
CA ALA A 212 2.12 -10.71 5.69
C ALA A 212 1.77 -11.80 6.73
N THR A 213 0.74 -12.61 6.46
CA THR A 213 0.38 -13.75 7.32
C THR A 213 1.38 -14.90 7.16
N GLU A 214 1.78 -15.22 5.93
CA GLU A 214 2.78 -16.27 5.66
C GLU A 214 4.16 -15.95 6.23
N LEU A 215 4.57 -14.68 6.15
CA LEU A 215 5.81 -14.16 6.74
C LEU A 215 5.73 -14.07 8.28
N GLY A 216 4.59 -14.41 8.88
CA GLY A 216 4.38 -14.37 10.33
C GLY A 216 4.31 -12.96 10.92
N ILE A 217 4.18 -11.93 10.08
CA ILE A 217 3.99 -10.54 10.51
C ILE A 217 2.64 -10.41 11.19
N ILE A 218 1.58 -10.88 10.51
CA ILE A 218 0.27 -11.05 11.11
C ILE A 218 0.24 -12.45 11.72
N LYS A 219 -0.02 -12.56 13.03
CA LYS A 219 -0.19 -13.86 13.67
C LYS A 219 -1.38 -14.58 13.05
N SER A 220 -1.13 -15.68 12.33
CA SER A 220 -2.18 -16.65 12.05
C SER A 220 -2.66 -17.18 13.40
N ARG A 221 -3.98 -17.28 13.61
CA ARG A 221 -4.51 -17.92 14.82
C ARG A 221 -4.16 -19.40 14.76
N SER A 222 -2.95 -19.78 15.18
CA SER A 222 -2.56 -21.18 15.24
C SER A 222 -3.38 -21.87 16.33
N SER A 223 -4.21 -22.79 15.90
CA SER A 223 -4.95 -23.77 16.67
C SER A 223 -4.14 -24.40 17.81
N LYS A 224 -4.42 -23.99 19.06
CA LYS A 224 -4.31 -24.82 20.27
C LYS A 224 -5.12 -24.25 21.45
N GLN A 225 -6.27 -23.63 21.16
CA GLN A 225 -7.28 -23.32 22.17
C GLN A 225 -8.60 -23.93 21.74
N SER A 226 -9.14 -24.75 22.66
CA SER A 226 -10.46 -25.36 22.67
C SER A 226 -11.52 -24.57 21.87
N ILE A 227 -12.25 -25.30 21.03
CA ILE A 227 -13.37 -24.85 20.16
C ILE A 227 -14.51 -24.17 20.95
N ALA A 228 -14.43 -24.05 22.26
CA ALA A 228 -15.54 -23.59 23.09
C ALA A 228 -15.77 -22.06 23.11
N ASN A 229 -14.84 -21.18 22.71
CA ASN A 229 -15.01 -19.72 22.92
C ASN A 229 -14.40 -18.83 21.82
N PHE A 230 -14.64 -19.11 20.54
CA PHE A 230 -14.39 -18.11 19.49
C PHE A 230 -15.59 -17.17 19.36
N SER A 231 -15.49 -15.99 19.96
CA SER A 231 -16.20 -14.81 19.49
C SER A 231 -15.42 -14.27 18.29
N PHE A 232 -15.89 -14.54 17.08
CA PHE A 232 -15.53 -13.70 15.95
C PHE A 232 -16.23 -12.35 16.17
N ASP A 233 -15.53 -11.24 15.91
CA ASP A 233 -16.27 -10.00 15.74
C ASP A 233 -17.19 -10.21 14.53
N ASN A 234 -18.49 -10.16 14.78
CA ASN A 234 -19.51 -10.40 13.76
C ASN A 234 -19.38 -9.40 12.60
N SER A 235 -18.70 -8.27 12.80
CA SER A 235 -18.36 -7.32 11.74
C SER A 235 -17.46 -7.96 10.66
N TYR A 236 -16.38 -8.63 11.06
CA TYR A 236 -15.38 -9.21 10.15
C TYR A 236 -15.94 -10.34 9.30
N VAL A 237 -16.72 -11.24 9.92
CA VAL A 237 -17.33 -12.37 9.20
C VAL A 237 -18.35 -11.87 8.19
N LYS A 238 -19.15 -10.87 8.56
CA LYS A 238 -20.13 -10.26 7.65
C LYS A 238 -19.47 -9.50 6.51
N GLU A 239 -18.36 -8.81 6.77
CA GLU A 239 -17.63 -8.04 5.75
C GLU A 239 -16.94 -8.97 4.72
N GLN A 240 -16.28 -10.03 5.18
CA GLN A 240 -15.68 -11.02 4.28
C GLN A 240 -16.72 -11.75 3.44
N GLN A 241 -17.89 -12.04 4.04
CA GLN A 241 -19.01 -12.61 3.32
C GLN A 241 -19.57 -11.64 2.27
N TYR A 242 -19.76 -10.37 2.63
CA TYR A 242 -20.23 -9.34 1.71
C TYR A 242 -19.30 -9.15 0.50
N LEU A 243 -17.99 -9.16 0.72
CA LEU A 243 -17.01 -9.02 -0.36
C LEU A 243 -16.96 -10.26 -1.27
N ALA A 244 -17.09 -11.45 -0.70
CA ALA A 244 -17.23 -12.67 -1.48
C ALA A 244 -18.51 -12.66 -2.33
N ASP A 245 -19.62 -12.18 -1.75
CA ASP A 245 -20.91 -12.06 -2.42
C ASP A 245 -20.85 -11.03 -3.57
N LEU A 246 -20.21 -9.88 -3.37
CA LEU A 246 -19.94 -8.88 -4.42
C LEU A 246 -19.11 -9.48 -5.58
N GLY A 247 -18.04 -10.21 -5.27
CA GLY A 247 -17.21 -10.86 -6.29
C GLY A 247 -17.98 -11.92 -7.09
N LEU A 248 -18.87 -12.66 -6.44
CA LEU A 248 -19.74 -13.64 -7.10
C LEU A 248 -20.82 -12.98 -7.97
N GLU A 249 -21.41 -11.88 -7.52
CA GLU A 249 -22.38 -11.12 -8.32
C GLU A 249 -21.75 -10.50 -9.56
N ASP A 250 -20.55 -9.94 -9.45
CA ASP A 250 -19.81 -9.38 -10.58
C ASP A 250 -19.39 -10.48 -11.57
N PHE A 251 -18.98 -11.66 -11.07
CA PHE A 251 -18.72 -12.81 -11.93
C PHE A 251 -20.00 -13.26 -12.67
N ALA A 252 -21.12 -13.37 -11.96
CA ALA A 252 -22.39 -13.81 -12.54
C ALA A 252 -22.93 -12.84 -13.61
N LYS A 253 -22.84 -11.53 -13.37
CA LYS A 253 -23.24 -10.50 -14.35
C LYS A 253 -22.40 -10.58 -15.63
N ASN A 254 -21.09 -10.82 -15.50
CA ASN A 254 -20.18 -10.92 -16.64
C ASN A 254 -20.29 -12.25 -17.42
N TYR A 255 -20.83 -13.30 -16.80
CA TYR A 255 -21.06 -14.59 -17.46
C TYR A 255 -22.43 -14.68 -18.17
N SER A 256 -23.33 -13.74 -17.86
CA SER A 256 -24.71 -13.69 -18.38
C SER A 256 -24.88 -12.78 -19.60
N SER A 257 -23.77 -12.22 -20.12
CA SER A 257 -23.71 -11.32 -21.28
C SER A 257 -22.99 -11.99 -22.45
#